data_AF-A0A4Q5R5E4-F1
#
_entry.id   AF-A0A4Q5R5E4-F1
#
_cell.length_a   1.000
_cell.length_b   1.000
_cell.length_c   1.000
_cell.angle_alpha   90.00
_cell.angle_beta   90.00
_cell.angle_gamma   90.00
#
_symmetry.space_group_name_H-M   'P 1'
#
loop_
_entity.id
_entity.type
_entity.pdbx_description
1 polymer ?
#
loop_
_entity_poly.entity_id
_entity_poly.type
_entity_poly.pdbx_seq_one_letter_code
_entity_poly.pdbx_strand_id
1 'polypeptide(L)'
;MTERQTVGPSREVERNGNTLYRDTRPHFVRLFEALKSDASGFVLVGGAVAVGIEPAFAVPAMAASILFSGWVLTRRVVLPLRLPKHAKRLDYNHPDPENRKPRMSEGIIHLGQDYRTRQQLWLANEDGRQHVAVPGTTGAGKTSALLSLCVNPLSWGSGFIFVDGKADNRLFANVLALARRYGREDDVLALNFLVASGSKHSATFNPFAWGNENVIRELLVSQIESNPNGGDKGGNHIFMQRAVALLGALTPALVWMRDFKGVPIDIESIRFATELESIVSLVKDRVF
;
A
#
# COMPACT_ATOMS: atom_id res chain seq x y z
N MET A 1 -14.29 -36.02 -9.27
CA MET A 1 -13.63 -34.79 -8.78
C MET A 1 -13.12 -35.09 -7.38
N THR A 2 -11.82 -35.33 -7.26
CA THR A 2 -11.19 -35.66 -5.97
C THR A 2 -10.95 -34.36 -5.22
N GLU A 3 -11.59 -34.22 -4.06
CA GLU A 3 -11.51 -33.05 -3.21
C GLU A 3 -10.08 -32.87 -2.72
N ARG A 4 -9.48 -31.70 -2.99
CA ARG A 4 -8.09 -31.42 -2.65
C ARG A 4 -7.99 -31.18 -1.14
N GLN A 5 -7.66 -32.22 -0.37
CA GLN A 5 -7.33 -32.07 1.05
C GLN A 5 -5.97 -31.37 1.19
N THR A 6 -5.98 -30.11 1.61
CA THR A 6 -4.80 -29.44 2.14
C THR A 6 -4.51 -30.01 3.53
N VAL A 7 -3.59 -30.96 3.61
CA VAL A 7 -3.10 -31.51 4.88
C VAL A 7 -2.19 -30.46 5.52
N GLY A 8 -2.71 -29.75 6.52
CA GLY A 8 -1.88 -28.97 7.44
C GLY A 8 -1.04 -29.88 8.35
N PRO A 9 -0.11 -29.32 9.15
CA PRO A 9 0.56 -30.09 10.19
C PRO A 9 -0.48 -30.80 11.08
N SER A 10 -0.16 -32.01 11.56
CA SER A 10 -1.08 -32.81 12.40
C SER A 10 -1.63 -31.96 13.55
N ARG A 11 -2.88 -32.21 13.98
CA ARG A 11 -3.54 -31.47 15.09
C ARG A 11 -2.69 -31.39 16.36
N GLU A 12 -1.78 -32.33 16.56
CA GLU A 12 -0.83 -32.39 17.68
C GLU A 12 0.30 -31.35 17.56
N VAL A 13 0.66 -30.95 16.34
CA VAL A 13 1.68 -29.94 16.02
C VAL A 13 1.03 -28.57 15.80
N GLU A 14 -0.27 -28.53 15.49
CA GLU A 14 -1.07 -27.32 15.32
C GLU A 14 -1.23 -26.58 16.65
N ARG A 15 -0.29 -25.67 16.93
CA ARG A 15 -0.39 -24.77 18.07
C ARG A 15 -1.47 -23.73 17.78
N ASN A 16 -2.58 -23.85 18.52
CA ASN A 16 -3.64 -22.85 18.51
C ASN A 16 -3.03 -21.46 18.73
N GLY A 17 -3.35 -20.46 17.91
CA GLY A 17 -2.67 -19.15 17.95
C GLY A 17 -2.70 -18.45 19.32
N ASN A 18 -3.64 -18.84 20.19
CA ASN A 18 -3.71 -18.38 21.58
C ASN A 18 -2.61 -18.94 22.49
N THR A 19 -1.99 -20.09 22.18
CA THR A 19 -0.86 -20.64 22.97
C THR A 19 0.49 -20.09 22.54
N LEU A 20 0.60 -19.47 21.36
CA LEU A 20 1.85 -18.80 20.93
C LEU A 20 2.11 -17.48 21.67
N TYR A 21 1.06 -16.81 22.14
CA TYR A 21 1.16 -15.51 22.80
C TYR A 21 0.91 -15.68 24.30
N ARG A 22 1.99 -15.79 25.07
CA ARG A 22 1.90 -15.65 26.53
C ARG A 22 1.83 -14.15 26.82
N ASP A 23 0.64 -13.65 27.13
CA ASP A 23 0.53 -12.32 27.70
C ASP A 23 1.41 -12.30 28.97
N THR A 24 2.34 -11.34 29.05
CA THR A 24 3.29 -11.18 30.16
C THR A 24 2.89 -10.07 31.11
N ARG A 25 1.76 -9.38 30.86
CA ARG A 25 1.29 -8.27 31.68
C ARG A 25 0.87 -8.76 33.07
N PRO A 26 1.11 -7.97 34.13
CA PRO A 26 0.73 -8.31 35.50
C PRO A 26 -0.76 -8.63 35.62
N HIS A 27 -1.11 -9.56 36.52
CA HIS A 27 -2.51 -9.97 36.75
C HIS A 27 -3.44 -8.80 37.09
N PHE A 28 -2.94 -7.82 37.86
CA PHE A 28 -3.71 -6.61 38.19
C PHE A 28 -4.03 -5.77 36.95
N VAL A 29 -3.10 -5.61 36.01
CA VAL A 29 -3.34 -4.84 34.77
C VAL A 29 -4.44 -5.50 33.94
N ARG A 30 -4.45 -6.84 33.86
CA ARG A 30 -5.50 -7.58 33.17
C ARG A 30 -6.86 -7.44 33.82
N LEU A 31 -6.91 -7.52 35.16
CA LEU A 31 -8.16 -7.37 35.89
C LEU A 31 -8.72 -5.95 35.70
N PHE A 32 -7.89 -4.92 35.80
CA PHE A 32 -8.32 -3.54 35.57
C PHE A 32 -8.77 -3.29 34.13
N GLU A 33 -8.09 -3.86 33.14
CA GLU A 33 -8.49 -3.75 31.74
C GLU A 33 -9.81 -4.50 31.46
N ALA A 34 -9.99 -5.68 32.06
CA ALA A 34 -11.25 -6.43 32.00
C ALA A 34 -12.39 -5.64 32.65
N LEU A 35 -12.17 -5.01 33.80
CA LEU A 35 -13.18 -4.16 34.44
C LEU A 35 -13.54 -2.92 33.59
N LYS A 36 -12.65 -2.46 32.70
CA LYS A 36 -12.93 -1.35 31.75
C LYS A 36 -13.47 -1.81 30.40
N SER A 37 -13.54 -3.12 30.16
CA SER A 37 -14.10 -3.69 28.94
C SER A 37 -15.62 -3.85 29.08
N ASP A 38 -16.23 -4.67 28.22
CA ASP A 38 -17.65 -5.01 28.27
C ASP A 38 -18.06 -5.63 29.62
N ALA A 39 -17.10 -6.15 30.41
CA ALA A 39 -17.38 -6.69 31.73
C ALA A 39 -17.80 -5.63 32.78
N SER A 40 -17.57 -4.34 32.49
CA SER A 40 -18.09 -3.23 33.30
C SER A 40 -19.62 -3.28 33.45
N GLY A 41 -20.34 -3.72 32.42
CA GLY A 41 -21.79 -3.88 32.45
C GLY A 41 -22.23 -4.92 33.49
N PHE A 42 -21.53 -6.05 33.60
CA PHE A 42 -21.85 -7.08 34.58
C PHE A 42 -21.62 -6.61 36.02
N VAL A 43 -20.60 -5.77 36.26
CA VAL A 43 -20.34 -5.18 37.59
C VAL A 43 -21.49 -4.24 37.99
N LEU A 44 -21.96 -3.41 37.07
CA LEU A 44 -23.08 -2.49 37.32
C LEU A 44 -24.40 -3.25 37.54
N VAL A 45 -24.67 -4.29 36.74
CA VAL A 45 -25.84 -5.17 36.92
C VAL A 45 -25.78 -5.91 38.25
N GLY A 46 -24.61 -6.43 38.64
CA GLY A 46 -24.42 -7.07 39.94
C GLY A 46 -24.70 -6.11 41.11
N GLY A 47 -24.28 -4.84 40.98
CA GLY A 47 -24.62 -3.79 41.94
C GLY A 47 -26.12 -3.54 42.03
N ALA A 48 -26.83 -3.50 40.89
CA ALA A 48 -28.28 -3.33 40.87
C ALA A 48 -29.04 -4.51 41.53
N VAL A 49 -28.58 -5.74 41.32
CA VAL A 49 -29.15 -6.94 41.97
C VAL A 49 -28.97 -6.88 43.48
N ALA A 50 -27.81 -6.45 43.97
CA ALA A 50 -27.56 -6.31 45.41
C ALA A 50 -28.52 -5.31 46.09
N VAL A 51 -28.86 -4.21 45.40
CA VAL A 51 -29.86 -3.24 45.87
C VAL A 51 -31.28 -3.84 45.90
N GLY A 52 -31.60 -4.72 44.96
CA GLY A 52 -32.89 -5.42 44.92
C GLY A 52 -33.08 -6.44 46.04
N ILE A 53 -31.98 -7.03 46.54
CA ILE A 53 -32.00 -7.96 47.69
C ILE A 53 -32.12 -7.20 49.00
N GLU A 54 -31.35 -6.13 49.17
CA GLU A 54 -31.32 -5.35 50.41
C GLU A 54 -31.29 -3.84 50.08
N PRO A 55 -32.41 -3.12 50.32
CA PRO A 55 -32.53 -1.71 50.01
C PRO A 55 -31.51 -0.81 50.72
N ALA A 56 -30.93 -1.24 51.86
CA ALA A 56 -29.90 -0.48 52.56
C ALA A 56 -28.64 -0.21 51.69
N PHE A 57 -28.37 -1.04 50.66
CA PHE A 57 -27.24 -0.83 49.76
C PHE A 57 -27.49 0.20 48.66
N ALA A 58 -28.69 0.76 48.53
CA ALA A 58 -29.06 1.67 47.43
C ALA A 58 -28.10 2.88 47.30
N VAL A 59 -27.87 3.60 48.40
CA VAL A 59 -27.01 4.79 48.43
C VAL A 59 -25.54 4.46 48.12
N PRO A 60 -24.88 3.49 48.79
CA PRO A 60 -23.49 3.16 48.49
C PRO A 60 -23.31 2.54 47.10
N ALA A 61 -24.25 1.71 46.63
CA ALA A 61 -24.20 1.12 45.29
C ALA A 61 -24.34 2.18 44.19
N MET A 62 -25.22 3.17 44.37
CA MET A 62 -25.36 4.30 43.43
C MET A 62 -24.07 5.13 43.37
N ALA A 63 -23.51 5.49 44.52
CA ALA A 63 -22.25 6.24 44.57
C ALA A 63 -21.09 5.48 43.92
N ALA A 64 -20.94 4.19 44.23
CA ALA A 64 -19.92 3.32 43.63
C ALA A 64 -20.13 3.19 42.11
N SER A 65 -21.37 3.06 41.64
CA SER A 65 -21.71 2.95 40.22
C SER A 65 -21.38 4.24 39.45
N ILE A 66 -21.63 5.41 40.03
CA ILE A 66 -21.27 6.71 39.44
C ILE A 66 -19.75 6.84 39.33
N LEU A 67 -19.02 6.53 40.39
CA LEU A 67 -17.55 6.57 40.39
C LEU A 67 -16.94 5.58 39.39
N PHE A 68 -17.45 4.34 39.39
CA PHE A 68 -16.99 3.30 38.47
C PHE A 68 -17.31 3.67 37.01
N SER A 69 -18.51 4.17 36.73
CA SER A 69 -18.89 4.63 35.40
C SER A 69 -18.01 5.80 34.96
N GLY A 70 -17.74 6.77 35.83
CA GLY A 70 -16.81 7.87 35.54
C GLY A 70 -15.39 7.36 35.23
N TRP A 71 -14.92 6.35 35.96
CA TRP A 71 -13.62 5.72 35.73
C TRP A 71 -13.55 4.90 34.43
N VAL A 72 -14.64 4.23 34.03
CA VAL A 72 -14.75 3.52 32.75
C VAL A 72 -14.87 4.50 31.58
N LEU A 73 -15.66 5.58 31.73
CA LEU A 73 -15.84 6.59 30.69
C LEU A 73 -14.57 7.42 30.43
N THR A 74 -13.68 7.55 31.43
CA THR A 74 -12.36 8.18 31.28
C THR A 74 -11.31 7.24 30.68
N ARG A 75 -11.70 6.03 30.22
CA ARG A 75 -10.76 5.12 29.54
C ARG A 75 -10.17 5.77 28.30
N ARG A 76 -8.87 5.54 28.11
CA ARG A 76 -8.16 5.94 26.90
C ARG A 76 -8.54 4.98 25.79
N VAL A 77 -8.94 5.52 24.64
CA VAL A 77 -9.17 4.72 23.43
C VAL A 77 -7.83 4.60 22.72
N VAL A 78 -7.34 3.36 22.61
CA VAL A 78 -6.08 3.04 21.94
C VAL A 78 -6.38 1.94 20.93
N LEU A 79 -6.00 2.17 19.67
CA LEU A 79 -6.08 1.16 18.60
C LEU A 79 -4.71 0.49 18.40
N PRO A 80 -4.62 -0.69 17.76
CA PRO A 80 -3.34 -1.40 17.64
C PRO A 80 -2.26 -0.64 16.87
N LEU A 81 -2.67 0.22 15.92
CA LEU A 81 -1.78 1.09 15.14
C LEU A 81 -2.06 2.55 15.45
N ARG A 82 -2.64 3.31 14.51
CA ARG A 82 -3.01 4.73 14.68
C ARG A 82 -4.51 4.90 14.95
N LEU A 83 -4.88 6.01 15.58
CA LEU A 83 -6.28 6.47 15.62
C LEU A 83 -6.66 7.18 14.32
N PRO A 84 -7.88 6.96 13.78
CA PRO A 84 -8.31 7.63 12.56
C PRO A 84 -8.48 9.13 12.78
N LYS A 85 -8.15 9.92 11.76
CA LYS A 85 -8.16 11.39 11.81
C LYS A 85 -9.53 11.97 12.20
N HIS A 86 -10.61 11.32 11.82
CA HIS A 86 -11.97 11.75 12.18
C HIS A 86 -12.31 11.55 13.66
N ALA A 87 -11.51 10.80 14.43
CA ALA A 87 -11.75 10.59 15.87
C ALA A 87 -11.49 11.87 16.69
N LYS A 88 -10.63 12.78 16.21
CA LYS A 88 -10.28 14.06 16.87
C LYS A 88 -9.89 13.85 18.34
N ARG A 89 -9.09 12.83 18.62
CA ARG A 89 -8.60 12.46 19.96
C ARG A 89 -7.09 12.36 19.96
N LEU A 90 -6.49 12.50 21.14
CA LEU A 90 -5.07 12.25 21.33
C LEU A 90 -4.77 10.77 21.10
N ASP A 91 -3.80 10.51 20.21
CA ASP A 91 -3.29 9.19 19.89
C ASP A 91 -2.03 8.89 20.71
N TYR A 92 -2.20 7.98 21.66
CA TYR A 92 -1.13 7.53 22.55
C TYR A 92 -0.14 6.60 21.86
N ASN A 93 -0.51 6.00 20.73
CA ASN A 93 0.38 5.17 19.92
C ASN A 93 1.12 5.97 18.85
N HIS A 94 0.87 7.29 18.75
CA HIS A 94 1.55 8.21 17.84
C HIS A 94 2.22 9.37 18.59
N PRO A 95 3.24 9.09 19.43
CA PRO A 95 3.94 10.14 20.15
C PRO A 95 4.76 11.03 19.22
N ASP A 96 4.93 12.28 19.62
CA ASP A 96 5.84 13.23 18.99
C ASP A 96 7.31 12.74 19.13
N PRO A 97 8.12 12.77 18.06
CA PRO A 97 9.53 12.41 18.11
C PRO A 97 10.35 13.20 19.15
N GLU A 98 10.05 14.48 19.36
CA GLU A 98 10.83 15.37 20.24
C GLU A 98 10.41 15.22 21.70
N ASN A 99 9.11 15.40 21.98
CA ASN A 99 8.60 15.54 23.34
C ASN A 99 7.95 14.26 23.89
N ARG A 100 7.82 13.20 23.08
CA ARG A 100 7.13 11.93 23.41
C ARG A 100 5.67 12.08 23.87
N LYS A 101 5.09 13.27 23.70
CA LYS A 101 3.67 13.55 24.02
C LYS A 101 2.77 12.97 22.94
N PRO A 102 1.57 12.49 23.29
CA PRO A 102 0.62 11.99 22.31
C PRO A 102 0.19 13.12 21.37
N ARG A 103 0.16 12.82 20.06
CA ARG A 103 -0.30 13.76 19.03
C ARG A 103 -1.80 13.63 18.81
N MET A 104 -2.39 14.55 18.05
CA MET A 104 -3.77 14.37 17.59
C MET A 104 -3.84 13.17 16.63
N SER A 105 -4.99 12.48 16.58
CA SER A 105 -5.23 11.36 15.67
C SER A 105 -5.01 11.76 14.21
N GLU A 106 -4.15 11.01 13.51
CA GLU A 106 -3.73 11.31 12.12
C GLU A 106 -3.89 10.14 11.15
N GLY A 107 -4.48 9.02 11.58
CA GLY A 107 -4.72 7.86 10.73
C GLY A 107 -5.60 8.19 9.54
N ILE A 108 -5.08 8.01 8.33
CA ILE A 108 -5.82 8.23 7.08
C ILE A 108 -5.99 6.92 6.31
N ILE A 109 -4.95 6.08 6.19
CA ILE A 109 -5.02 4.83 5.44
C ILE A 109 -5.64 3.73 6.31
N HIS A 110 -6.78 3.19 5.88
CA HIS A 110 -7.41 2.03 6.51
C HIS A 110 -6.84 0.74 5.91
N LEU A 111 -6.24 -0.10 6.75
CA LEU A 111 -5.70 -1.40 6.34
C LEU A 111 -6.72 -2.53 6.45
N GLY A 112 -7.61 -2.46 7.45
CA GLY A 112 -8.52 -3.53 7.79
C GLY A 112 -8.81 -3.59 9.27
N GLN A 113 -9.13 -4.78 9.76
CA GLN A 113 -9.45 -5.03 11.17
C GLN A 113 -8.53 -6.12 11.72
N ASP A 114 -8.14 -5.97 12.98
CA ASP A 114 -7.49 -7.05 13.70
C ASP A 114 -8.43 -8.25 13.82
N TYR A 115 -7.90 -9.44 13.55
CA TYR A 115 -8.69 -10.68 13.53
C TYR A 115 -9.26 -11.03 14.91
N ARG A 116 -8.52 -10.72 16.00
CA ARG A 116 -8.91 -11.10 17.37
C ARG A 116 -9.83 -10.06 18.00
N THR A 117 -9.39 -8.80 18.01
CA THR A 117 -10.07 -7.71 18.72
C THR A 117 -11.12 -7.02 17.88
N ARG A 118 -11.16 -7.28 16.55
CA ARG A 118 -12.00 -6.56 15.58
C ARG A 118 -11.76 -5.05 15.54
N GLN A 119 -10.69 -4.57 16.19
CA GLN A 119 -10.32 -3.17 16.16
C GLN A 119 -9.80 -2.80 14.78
N GLN A 120 -10.10 -1.58 14.35
CA GLN A 120 -9.63 -1.07 13.07
C GLN A 120 -8.12 -0.82 13.09
N LEU A 121 -7.50 -1.01 11.94
CA LEU A 121 -6.07 -0.81 11.71
C LEU A 121 -5.90 0.37 10.76
N TRP A 122 -5.33 1.46 11.28
CA TRP A 122 -5.08 2.68 10.53
C TRP A 122 -3.60 3.03 10.51
N LEU A 123 -3.14 3.63 9.40
CA LEU A 123 -1.82 4.24 9.26
C LEU A 123 -1.94 5.75 9.04
N ALA A 124 -0.99 6.50 9.60
CA ALA A 124 -0.85 7.92 9.33
C ALA A 124 -0.19 8.16 7.97
N ASN A 125 -0.20 9.40 7.50
CA ASN A 125 0.44 9.78 6.24
C ASN A 125 1.94 9.48 6.24
N GLU A 126 2.62 9.74 7.37
CA GLU A 126 4.04 9.46 7.56
C GLU A 126 4.37 7.99 7.37
N ASP A 127 3.56 7.11 7.97
CA ASP A 127 3.68 5.66 7.86
C ASP A 127 3.47 5.22 6.40
N GLY A 128 2.44 5.76 5.73
CA GLY A 128 2.14 5.43 4.34
C GLY A 128 3.24 5.82 3.35
N ARG A 129 3.97 6.91 3.61
CA ARG A 129 5.10 7.36 2.79
C ARG A 129 6.35 6.48 2.90
N GLN A 130 6.39 5.55 3.86
CA GLN A 130 7.50 4.61 4.04
C GLN A 130 7.36 3.34 3.17
N HIS A 131 6.32 3.26 2.34
CA HIS A 131 5.96 2.10 1.54
C HIS A 131 5.51 0.89 2.35
N VAL A 132 4.77 -0.01 1.71
CA VAL A 132 4.20 -1.20 2.34
C VAL A 132 4.59 -2.43 1.52
N ALA A 133 5.15 -3.43 2.19
CA ALA A 133 5.38 -4.75 1.62
C ALA A 133 4.25 -5.71 2.03
N VAL A 134 3.60 -6.35 1.06
CA VAL A 134 2.53 -7.34 1.29
C VAL A 134 3.01 -8.71 0.82
N PRO A 135 3.77 -9.45 1.65
CA PRO A 135 4.24 -10.78 1.30
C PRO A 135 3.07 -11.78 1.27
N GLY A 136 3.17 -12.78 0.42
CA GLY A 136 2.21 -13.87 0.35
C GLY A 136 2.47 -14.78 -0.84
N THR A 137 1.96 -16.01 -0.78
CA THR A 137 2.05 -16.98 -1.89
C THR A 137 0.95 -16.74 -2.93
N THR A 138 0.97 -17.49 -4.02
CA THR A 138 -0.15 -17.50 -4.98
C THR A 138 -1.38 -18.10 -4.32
N GLY A 139 -2.52 -17.41 -4.40
CA GLY A 139 -3.76 -17.84 -3.74
C GLY A 139 -3.98 -17.26 -2.34
N ALA A 140 -2.99 -16.61 -1.73
CA ALA A 140 -3.12 -15.99 -0.40
C ALA A 140 -4.01 -14.72 -0.35
N GLY A 141 -4.60 -14.31 -1.48
CA GLY A 141 -5.47 -13.13 -1.55
C GLY A 141 -4.75 -11.78 -1.72
N LYS A 142 -3.46 -11.77 -2.10
CA LYS A 142 -2.67 -10.53 -2.29
C LYS A 142 -3.37 -9.50 -3.19
N THR A 143 -3.86 -9.93 -4.36
CA THR A 143 -4.52 -9.04 -5.32
C THR A 143 -5.74 -8.35 -4.71
N SER A 144 -6.59 -9.11 -4.00
CA SER A 144 -7.78 -8.57 -3.33
C SER A 144 -7.40 -7.61 -2.20
N ALA A 145 -6.34 -7.91 -1.44
CA ALA A 145 -5.83 -7.03 -0.40
C ALA A 145 -5.32 -5.70 -0.99
N LEU A 146 -4.53 -5.75 -2.07
CA LEU A 146 -4.04 -4.55 -2.76
C LEU A 146 -5.18 -3.72 -3.34
N LEU A 147 -6.18 -4.35 -3.99
CA LEU A 147 -7.38 -3.66 -4.46
C LEU A 147 -8.15 -2.99 -3.32
N SER A 148 -8.23 -3.64 -2.16
CA SER A 148 -8.86 -3.07 -0.97
C SER A 148 -8.10 -1.86 -0.45
N LEU A 149 -6.76 -1.85 -0.56
CA LEU A 149 -5.96 -0.67 -0.22
C LEU A 149 -6.20 0.49 -1.19
N CYS A 150 -6.40 0.22 -2.50
CA CYS A 150 -6.72 1.22 -3.52
C CYS A 150 -8.05 1.96 -3.28
N VAL A 151 -8.91 1.43 -2.41
CA VAL A 151 -10.14 2.13 -1.94
C VAL A 151 -9.80 3.42 -1.20
N ASN A 152 -8.68 3.44 -0.46
CA ASN A 152 -8.23 4.61 0.29
C ASN A 152 -7.97 5.84 -0.62
N PRO A 153 -7.07 5.79 -1.62
CA PRO A 153 -6.82 6.94 -2.48
C PRO A 153 -8.07 7.39 -3.23
N LEU A 154 -8.92 6.46 -3.72
CA LEU A 154 -10.19 6.82 -4.36
C LEU A 154 -11.11 7.61 -3.42
N SER A 155 -11.17 7.23 -2.14
CA SER A 155 -12.01 7.88 -1.14
C SER A 155 -11.57 9.31 -0.81
N TRP A 156 -10.32 9.69 -1.10
CA TRP A 156 -9.82 11.05 -0.87
C TRP A 156 -9.69 11.86 -2.15
N GLY A 157 -10.24 11.38 -3.26
CA GLY A 157 -10.12 12.04 -4.57
C GLY A 157 -8.76 11.88 -5.24
N SER A 158 -7.89 10.98 -4.76
CA SER A 158 -6.61 10.64 -5.39
C SER A 158 -6.75 9.49 -6.39
N GLY A 159 -5.73 9.32 -7.24
CA GLY A 159 -5.57 8.16 -8.12
C GLY A 159 -4.57 7.13 -7.57
N PHE A 160 -4.42 6.03 -8.31
CA PHE A 160 -3.37 5.03 -8.10
C PHE A 160 -2.92 4.44 -9.44
N ILE A 161 -1.70 3.91 -9.48
CA ILE A 161 -1.19 3.10 -10.58
C ILE A 161 -1.14 1.65 -10.10
N PHE A 162 -1.73 0.74 -10.88
CA PHE A 162 -1.75 -0.68 -10.55
C PHE A 162 -0.99 -1.46 -11.62
N VAL A 163 0.13 -2.08 -11.25
CA VAL A 163 0.94 -2.91 -12.14
C VAL A 163 0.69 -4.37 -11.84
N ASP A 164 0.20 -5.12 -12.81
CA ASP A 164 -0.09 -6.56 -12.66
C ASP A 164 0.85 -7.41 -13.50
N GLY A 165 1.75 -8.12 -12.82
CA GLY A 165 2.61 -9.14 -13.44
C GLY A 165 1.99 -10.52 -13.54
N LYS A 166 0.78 -10.74 -12.98
CA LYS A 166 0.10 -12.05 -13.01
C LYS A 166 -0.71 -12.27 -14.30
N ALA A 167 -0.95 -11.21 -15.07
CA ALA A 167 -1.71 -11.27 -16.31
C ALA A 167 -3.18 -11.73 -16.12
N ASP A 168 -3.84 -11.27 -15.05
CA ASP A 168 -5.24 -11.64 -14.78
C ASP A 168 -6.21 -10.62 -15.39
N ASN A 169 -6.93 -11.03 -16.45
CA ASN A 169 -7.93 -10.20 -17.12
C ASN A 169 -9.06 -9.71 -16.19
N ARG A 170 -9.33 -10.40 -15.07
CA ARG A 170 -10.38 -10.00 -14.12
C ARG A 170 -9.99 -8.75 -13.33
N LEU A 171 -8.70 -8.48 -13.17
CA LEU A 171 -8.22 -7.35 -12.39
C LEU A 171 -8.68 -6.03 -12.99
N PHE A 172 -8.59 -5.87 -14.31
CA PHE A 172 -9.07 -4.66 -14.99
C PHE A 172 -10.56 -4.40 -14.74
N ALA A 173 -11.39 -5.44 -14.86
CA ALA A 173 -12.82 -5.33 -14.57
C ALA A 173 -13.09 -4.93 -13.12
N ASN A 174 -12.32 -5.47 -12.16
CA ASN A 174 -12.44 -5.10 -10.74
C ASN A 174 -12.03 -3.64 -10.49
N VAL A 175 -10.94 -3.17 -11.11
CA VAL A 175 -10.49 -1.77 -11.01
C VAL A 175 -11.54 -0.83 -11.61
N LEU A 176 -12.07 -1.15 -12.79
CA LEU A 176 -13.12 -0.34 -13.43
C LEU A 176 -14.41 -0.31 -12.61
N ALA A 177 -14.83 -1.46 -12.07
CA ALA A 177 -15.99 -1.53 -11.17
C ALA A 177 -15.77 -0.71 -9.90
N LEU A 178 -14.56 -0.74 -9.35
CA LEU A 178 -14.20 0.07 -8.20
C LEU A 178 -14.23 1.56 -8.54
N ALA A 179 -13.60 1.99 -9.64
CA ALA A 179 -13.60 3.38 -10.08
C ALA A 179 -15.02 3.90 -10.35
N ARG A 180 -15.87 3.09 -11.02
CA ARG A 180 -17.30 3.41 -11.22
C ARG A 180 -18.04 3.61 -9.91
N ARG A 181 -17.75 2.83 -8.86
CA ARG A 181 -18.39 3.01 -7.54
C ARG A 181 -18.07 4.38 -6.92
N TYR A 182 -16.96 4.98 -7.31
CA TYR A 182 -16.55 6.33 -6.90
C TYR A 182 -16.92 7.41 -7.95
N GLY A 183 -17.62 7.06 -9.04
CA GLY A 183 -17.98 7.98 -10.12
C GLY A 183 -16.78 8.47 -10.93
N ARG A 184 -15.75 7.62 -11.07
CA ARG A 184 -14.46 7.95 -11.72
C ARG A 184 -14.09 6.95 -12.81
N GLU A 185 -15.07 6.32 -13.44
CA GLU A 185 -14.80 5.37 -14.54
C GLU A 185 -14.07 6.01 -15.73
N ASP A 186 -14.32 7.30 -16.00
CA ASP A 186 -13.70 8.03 -17.11
C ASP A 186 -12.20 8.32 -16.88
N ASP A 187 -11.74 8.24 -15.63
CA ASP A 187 -10.34 8.42 -15.25
C ASP A 187 -9.50 7.14 -15.44
N VAL A 188 -10.12 6.01 -15.82
CA VAL A 188 -9.43 4.72 -15.90
C VAL A 188 -8.72 4.56 -17.25
N LEU A 189 -7.38 4.56 -17.21
CA LEU A 189 -6.53 4.23 -18.35
C LEU A 189 -5.80 2.91 -18.10
N ALA A 190 -5.76 2.05 -19.13
CA ALA A 190 -5.08 0.75 -19.06
C ALA A 190 -4.07 0.56 -20.19
N LEU A 191 -2.83 0.24 -19.83
CA LEU A 191 -1.82 -0.25 -20.75
C LEU A 191 -1.85 -1.77 -20.74
N ASN A 192 -2.41 -2.37 -21.80
CA ASN A 192 -2.59 -3.81 -21.89
C ASN A 192 -1.41 -4.44 -22.63
N PHE A 193 -0.59 -5.23 -21.93
CA PHE A 193 0.55 -5.94 -22.50
C PHE A 193 0.30 -7.44 -22.75
N LEU A 194 -0.94 -7.91 -22.59
CA LEU A 194 -1.29 -9.34 -22.71
C LEU A 194 -1.50 -9.81 -24.14
N VAL A 195 -1.84 -8.87 -25.05
CA VAL A 195 -2.16 -9.17 -26.45
C VAL A 195 -1.06 -8.59 -27.33
N ALA A 196 -0.36 -9.46 -28.06
CA ALA A 196 0.70 -9.07 -28.98
C ALA A 196 0.18 -8.65 -30.37
N SER A 197 -0.95 -9.19 -30.82
CA SER A 197 -1.54 -8.89 -32.14
C SER A 197 -3.08 -8.98 -32.11
N GLY A 198 -3.75 -8.30 -33.04
CA GLY A 198 -5.22 -8.24 -33.12
C GLY A 198 -5.83 -7.04 -32.41
N SER A 199 -7.09 -7.17 -31.97
CA SER A 199 -7.82 -6.08 -31.27
C SER A 199 -7.24 -5.84 -29.88
N LYS A 200 -6.34 -4.86 -29.78
CA LYS A 200 -5.70 -4.46 -28.52
C LYS A 200 -6.49 -3.31 -27.90
N HIS A 201 -7.30 -3.62 -26.89
CA HIS A 201 -7.90 -2.58 -26.03
C HIS A 201 -6.85 -2.10 -25.02
N SER A 202 -6.12 -1.06 -25.40
CA SER A 202 -5.06 -0.43 -24.60
C SER A 202 -5.03 1.07 -24.89
N ALA A 203 -4.75 1.86 -23.87
CA ALA A 203 -4.31 3.24 -24.05
C ALA A 203 -2.93 3.27 -24.73
N THR A 204 -2.59 4.42 -25.31
CA THR A 204 -1.27 4.73 -25.87
C THR A 204 -0.43 5.48 -24.85
N PHE A 205 0.85 5.16 -24.76
CA PHE A 205 1.78 5.88 -23.90
C PHE A 205 3.16 5.91 -24.53
N ASN A 206 3.73 7.11 -24.65
CA ASN A 206 5.11 7.31 -25.06
C ASN A 206 5.86 8.06 -23.94
N PRO A 207 6.76 7.39 -23.20
CA PRO A 207 7.51 8.04 -22.12
C PRO A 207 8.55 9.05 -22.62
N PHE A 208 8.91 9.03 -23.91
CA PHE A 208 9.92 9.90 -24.51
C PHE A 208 9.34 11.14 -25.21
N ALA A 209 8.02 11.21 -25.34
CA ALA A 209 7.35 12.35 -25.98
C ALA A 209 7.51 13.66 -25.18
N TRP A 210 7.65 13.57 -23.86
CA TRP A 210 7.80 14.72 -22.98
C TRP A 210 9.03 14.59 -22.09
N GLY A 211 9.69 15.72 -21.83
CA GLY A 211 10.88 15.79 -21.00
C GLY A 211 11.99 16.58 -21.68
N ASN A 212 12.89 17.14 -20.87
CA ASN A 212 14.13 17.70 -21.37
C ASN A 212 15.12 16.57 -21.72
N GLU A 213 16.23 16.94 -22.34
CA GLU A 213 17.28 16.00 -22.75
C GLU A 213 17.74 15.10 -21.61
N ASN A 214 17.97 15.66 -20.42
CA ASN A 214 18.44 14.91 -19.26
C ASN A 214 17.41 13.86 -18.81
N VAL A 215 16.11 14.20 -18.76
CA VAL A 215 15.06 13.25 -18.38
C VAL A 215 14.97 12.10 -19.38
N ILE A 216 15.02 12.39 -20.69
CA ILE A 216 14.96 11.36 -21.73
C ILE A 216 16.21 10.47 -21.66
N ARG A 217 17.39 11.07 -21.45
CA ARG A 217 18.64 10.33 -21.30
C ARG A 217 18.58 9.38 -20.11
N GLU A 218 18.17 9.85 -18.94
CA GLU A 218 18.05 9.02 -17.74
C GLU A 218 17.01 7.90 -17.92
N LEU A 219 15.88 8.19 -18.59
CA LEU A 219 14.90 7.18 -18.94
C LEU A 219 15.51 6.10 -19.84
N LEU A 220 16.25 6.47 -20.88
CA LEU A 220 16.92 5.52 -21.78
C LEU A 220 18.00 4.70 -21.07
N VAL A 221 18.83 5.34 -20.24
CA VAL A 221 19.90 4.68 -19.48
C VAL A 221 19.33 3.69 -18.47
N SER A 222 18.25 4.05 -17.76
CA SER A 222 17.60 3.18 -16.78
C SER A 222 17.16 1.83 -17.39
N GLN A 223 16.78 1.81 -18.67
CA GLN A 223 16.39 0.57 -19.36
C GLN A 223 17.58 -0.35 -19.64
N ILE A 224 18.79 0.21 -19.86
CA ILE A 224 20.01 -0.57 -20.06
C ILE A 224 20.51 -1.15 -18.75
N GLU A 225 20.59 -0.31 -17.70
CA GLU A 225 21.15 -0.71 -16.41
C GLU A 225 20.27 -1.74 -15.70
N SER A 226 18.96 -1.71 -15.94
CA SER A 226 18.00 -2.67 -15.39
C SER A 226 18.05 -4.06 -16.03
N ASN A 227 18.98 -4.34 -16.96
CA ASN A 227 19.07 -5.63 -17.63
C ASN A 227 19.73 -6.71 -16.72
N PRO A 228 18.95 -7.65 -16.15
CA PRO A 228 19.45 -8.63 -15.20
C PRO A 228 20.38 -9.67 -15.84
N ASN A 229 20.38 -9.81 -17.18
CA ASN A 229 21.24 -10.73 -17.91
C ASN A 229 22.57 -10.09 -18.36
N GLY A 230 22.70 -8.76 -18.27
CA GLY A 230 23.88 -8.02 -18.74
C GLY A 230 24.73 -7.40 -17.63
N GLY A 231 24.15 -7.21 -16.44
CA GLY A 231 24.79 -6.49 -15.34
C GLY A 231 25.41 -7.36 -14.24
N ASP A 232 25.05 -8.64 -14.14
CA ASP A 232 25.45 -9.45 -12.99
C ASP A 232 26.60 -10.41 -13.35
N LYS A 233 27.81 -9.99 -12.93
CA LYS A 233 29.07 -10.78 -12.84
C LYS A 233 29.81 -11.06 -14.15
N GLY A 234 30.56 -10.06 -14.66
CA GLY A 234 31.59 -10.27 -15.69
C GLY A 234 32.02 -9.00 -16.43
N GLY A 235 33.00 -9.12 -17.34
CA GLY A 235 33.59 -8.04 -18.16
C GLY A 235 32.64 -7.26 -19.09
N ASN A 236 31.32 -7.47 -18.98
CA ASN A 236 30.29 -6.82 -19.79
C ASN A 236 29.96 -5.39 -19.34
N HIS A 237 30.44 -4.96 -18.17
CA HIS A 237 30.24 -3.60 -17.67
C HIS A 237 30.83 -2.54 -18.61
N ILE A 238 31.94 -2.83 -19.31
CA ILE A 238 32.55 -1.92 -20.28
C ILE A 238 31.61 -1.70 -21.48
N PHE A 239 30.91 -2.73 -21.96
CA PHE A 239 29.96 -2.59 -23.06
C PHE A 239 28.73 -1.80 -22.64
N MET A 240 28.26 -2.00 -21.40
CA MET A 240 27.18 -1.21 -20.82
C MET A 240 27.55 0.28 -20.75
N GLN A 241 28.73 0.60 -20.21
CA GLN A 241 29.21 1.98 -20.15
C GLN A 241 29.32 2.63 -21.54
N ARG A 242 29.78 1.88 -22.55
CA ARG A 242 29.84 2.36 -23.94
C ARG A 242 28.45 2.60 -24.53
N ALA A 243 27.48 1.73 -24.25
CA ALA A 243 26.11 1.91 -24.68
C ALA A 243 25.46 3.15 -24.02
N VAL A 244 25.70 3.36 -22.72
CA VAL A 244 25.28 4.56 -22.00
C VAL A 244 25.91 5.82 -22.58
N ALA A 245 27.21 5.79 -22.91
CA ALA A 245 27.88 6.92 -23.54
C ALA A 245 27.31 7.21 -24.94
N LEU A 246 27.04 6.17 -25.74
CA LEU A 246 26.44 6.31 -27.07
C LEU A 246 25.04 6.94 -26.98
N LEU A 247 24.14 6.40 -26.15
CA LEU A 247 22.81 6.97 -25.98
C LEU A 247 22.88 8.40 -25.40
N GLY A 248 23.79 8.65 -24.46
CA GLY A 248 24.03 9.99 -23.94
C GLY A 248 24.45 10.99 -25.01
N ALA A 249 25.24 10.58 -26.00
CA ALA A 249 25.65 11.43 -27.12
C ALA A 249 24.53 11.63 -28.16
N LEU A 250 23.67 10.63 -28.39
CA LEU A 250 22.57 10.69 -29.35
C LEU A 250 21.33 11.42 -28.83
N THR A 251 21.09 11.39 -27.51
CA THR A 251 19.91 12.00 -26.89
C THR A 251 19.72 13.49 -27.23
N PRO A 252 20.75 14.35 -27.17
CA PRO A 252 20.60 15.76 -27.59
C PRO A 252 20.14 15.91 -29.04
N ALA A 253 20.64 15.08 -29.95
CA ALA A 253 20.21 15.10 -31.36
C ALA A 253 18.74 14.68 -31.50
N LEU A 254 18.33 13.60 -30.83
CA LEU A 254 16.92 13.14 -30.81
C LEU A 254 15.97 14.20 -30.26
N VAL A 255 16.35 14.85 -29.16
CA VAL A 255 15.56 15.90 -28.52
C VAL A 255 15.47 17.14 -29.41
N TRP A 256 16.57 17.52 -30.06
CA TRP A 256 16.55 18.62 -31.02
C TRP A 256 15.65 18.32 -32.23
N MET A 257 15.69 17.10 -32.75
CA MET A 257 14.81 16.68 -33.85
C MET A 257 13.32 16.68 -33.44
N ARG A 258 13.02 16.31 -32.19
CA ARG A 258 11.68 16.45 -31.62
C ARG A 258 11.23 17.90 -31.54
N ASP A 259 12.04 18.76 -30.94
CA ASP A 259 11.65 20.12 -30.59
C ASP A 259 11.63 21.06 -31.81
N PHE A 260 12.53 20.88 -32.77
CA PHE A 260 12.70 21.79 -33.91
C PHE A 260 12.27 21.22 -35.26
N LYS A 261 12.21 19.89 -35.40
CA LYS A 261 11.84 19.23 -36.67
C LYS A 261 10.54 18.43 -36.59
N GLY A 262 9.93 18.33 -35.40
CA GLY A 262 8.68 17.60 -35.21
C GLY A 262 8.81 16.10 -35.39
N VAL A 263 10.03 15.54 -35.30
CA VAL A 263 10.26 14.09 -35.37
C VAL A 263 10.02 13.49 -33.98
N PRO A 264 8.97 12.67 -33.78
CA PRO A 264 8.69 12.11 -32.46
C PRO A 264 9.82 11.16 -32.04
N ILE A 265 10.13 11.16 -30.74
CA ILE A 265 11.03 10.16 -30.17
C ILE A 265 10.19 8.96 -29.77
N ASP A 266 10.28 7.90 -30.55
CA ASP A 266 9.70 6.58 -30.25
C ASP A 266 10.77 5.48 -30.40
N ILE A 267 10.36 4.24 -30.14
CA ILE A 267 11.27 3.09 -30.20
C ILE A 267 11.90 2.94 -31.58
N GLU A 268 11.18 3.28 -32.66
CA GLU A 268 11.68 3.16 -34.02
C GLU A 268 12.72 4.25 -34.34
N SER A 269 12.46 5.50 -33.95
CA SER A 269 13.42 6.60 -34.09
C SER A 269 14.70 6.37 -33.27
N ILE A 270 14.57 5.78 -32.07
CA ILE A 270 15.72 5.45 -31.23
C ILE A 270 16.52 4.34 -31.89
N ARG A 271 15.85 3.29 -32.37
CA ARG A 271 16.51 2.19 -33.09
C ARG A 271 17.27 2.73 -34.30
N PHE A 272 16.61 3.52 -35.15
CA PHE A 272 17.21 4.16 -36.31
C PHE A 272 18.43 5.00 -35.92
N ALA A 273 18.34 5.84 -34.90
CA ALA A 273 19.45 6.68 -34.46
C ALA A 273 20.63 5.89 -33.88
N THR A 274 20.39 4.67 -33.36
CA THR A 274 21.44 3.78 -32.86
C THR A 274 22.09 2.91 -33.94
N GLU A 275 21.57 2.88 -35.15
CA GLU A 275 22.17 2.16 -36.27
C GLU A 275 23.47 2.84 -36.72
N LEU A 276 24.49 2.04 -37.04
CA LEU A 276 25.81 2.56 -37.37
C LEU A 276 25.79 3.50 -38.59
N GLU A 277 24.99 3.17 -39.60
CA GLU A 277 24.84 3.99 -40.81
C GLU A 277 24.29 5.38 -40.48
N SER A 278 23.24 5.43 -39.65
CA SER A 278 22.63 6.69 -39.18
C SER A 278 23.63 7.52 -38.38
N ILE A 279 24.39 6.90 -37.49
CA ILE A 279 25.44 7.59 -36.71
C ILE A 279 26.53 8.14 -37.65
N VAL A 280 26.96 7.36 -38.64
CA VAL A 280 27.98 7.79 -39.61
C VAL A 280 27.48 8.97 -40.43
N SER A 281 26.23 8.94 -40.92
CA SER A 281 25.66 10.05 -41.68
C SER A 281 25.50 11.31 -40.82
N LEU A 282 25.08 11.15 -39.56
CA LEU A 282 24.97 12.26 -38.62
C LEU A 282 26.31 12.95 -38.36
N VAL A 283 27.39 12.17 -38.20
CA VAL A 283 28.71 12.71 -37.89
C VAL A 283 29.43 13.25 -39.14
N LYS A 284 29.40 12.52 -40.25
CA LYS A 284 30.13 12.88 -41.48
C LYS A 284 29.37 13.87 -42.35
N ASP A 285 28.09 13.57 -42.61
CA ASP A 285 27.28 14.30 -43.58
C ASP A 285 26.47 15.42 -42.91
N ARG A 286 26.40 15.41 -41.57
CA ARG A 286 25.57 16.34 -40.76
C ARG A 286 24.09 16.28 -41.14
N VAL A 287 23.63 15.09 -41.52
CA VAL A 287 22.24 14.78 -41.86
C VAL A 287 21.69 13.80 -40.82
N PHE A 288 20.49 14.10 -40.31
CA PHE A 288 19.73 13.21 -39.43
C PHE A 288 18.52 12.68 -40.19
#